data_AF-M1BWA6-F1
#
_entry.id   AF-M1BWA6-F1
#
_cell.length_a   1.000
_cell.length_b   1.000
_cell.length_c   1.000
_cell.angle_alpha   90.00
_cell.angle_beta   90.00
_cell.angle_gamma   90.00
#
_symmetry.space_group_name_H-M   'P 1'
#
loop_
_entity.id
_entity.type
_entity.pdbx_description
1 polymer ?
#
loop_
_entity_poly.entity_id
_entity_poly.type
_entity_poly.pdbx_seq_one_letter_code
_entity_poly.pdbx_strand_id
1 'polypeptide(L)'
;MAPVYIAFLRFMGDDETAKNFSYSLEVGGNGRKLIWQGVPRSIRDSHRKVRDSFDGLIIQRNMALFFSGGDRKELKLRVTGRIWKEQ
;
A
#
# COMPACT_ATOMS: atom_id res chain seq x y z
N MET A 1 7.60 -14.24 -13.84
CA MET A 1 7.51 -13.01 -13.03
C MET A 1 7.18 -13.43 -11.60
N ALA A 2 7.99 -13.07 -10.60
CA ALA A 2 7.73 -13.46 -9.22
C ALA A 2 6.46 -12.77 -8.69
N PRO A 3 5.66 -13.42 -7.83
CA PRO A 3 4.46 -12.80 -7.27
C PRO A 3 4.83 -11.58 -6.41
N VAL A 4 4.17 -10.46 -6.71
CA VAL A 4 4.23 -9.19 -5.97
C VAL A 4 2.85 -8.88 -5.44
N TYR A 5 2.80 -8.40 -4.21
CA TYR A 5 1.60 -7.83 -3.60
C TYR A 5 1.69 -6.31 -3.66
N ILE A 6 0.55 -5.66 -3.79
CA ILE A 6 0.44 -4.20 -3.72
C ILE A 6 -0.67 -3.83 -2.73
N ALA A 7 -0.40 -2.83 -1.90
CA ALA A 7 -1.39 -2.19 -1.04
C ALA A 7 -1.44 -0.70 -1.35
N PHE A 8 -2.64 -0.14 -1.45
CA PHE A 8 -2.87 1.27 -1.76
C PHE A 8 -4.19 1.71 -1.13
N LEU A 9 -4.36 3.02 -0.97
CA LEU A 9 -5.59 3.63 -0.48
C LEU A 9 -6.34 4.31 -1.62
N ARG A 10 -7.67 4.16 -1.65
CA ARG A 10 -8.54 4.89 -2.58
C ARG A 10 -9.45 5.84 -1.84
N PHE A 11 -9.61 7.02 -2.40
CA PHE A 11 -10.47 8.07 -1.88
C PHE A 11 -11.89 7.94 -2.44
N MET A 12 -12.88 8.00 -1.55
CA MET A 12 -14.29 7.98 -1.91
C MET A 12 -14.74 9.38 -2.39
N GLY A 13 -14.37 9.75 -3.62
CA GLY A 13 -14.68 11.05 -4.22
C GLY A 13 -14.03 11.19 -5.58
N ASP A 14 -13.94 12.41 -6.11
CA ASP A 14 -13.19 12.72 -7.34
C ASP A 14 -11.68 12.94 -7.06
N ASP A 15 -10.91 13.07 -8.14
CA ASP A 15 -9.45 13.28 -8.07
C ASP A 15 -9.09 14.67 -7.52
N GLU A 16 -9.92 15.69 -7.75
CA GLU A 16 -9.66 17.04 -7.22
C GLU A 16 -9.74 17.06 -5.70
N THR A 17 -10.77 16.43 -5.13
CA THR A 17 -10.92 16.32 -3.69
C THR A 17 -9.86 15.41 -3.08
N ALA A 18 -9.51 14.32 -3.77
CA ALA A 18 -8.51 13.37 -3.30
C ALA A 18 -7.12 13.99 -3.11
N LYS A 19 -6.74 14.97 -3.93
CA LYS A 19 -5.48 15.73 -3.83
C LYS A 19 -5.32 16.51 -2.52
N ASN A 20 -6.42 16.77 -1.82
CA ASN A 20 -6.38 17.42 -0.51
C ASN A 20 -5.98 16.47 0.62
N PHE A 21 -5.74 15.19 0.32
CA PHE A 21 -5.37 14.19 1.31
C PHE A 21 -4.06 13.52 0.94
N SER A 22 -3.31 13.13 1.97
CA SER A 22 -2.16 12.26 1.85
C SER A 22 -2.33 11.06 2.75
N TYR A 23 -1.71 9.95 2.35
CA TYR A 23 -1.68 8.74 3.15
C TYR A 23 -0.29 8.14 3.19
N SER A 24 -0.04 7.34 4.23
CA SER A 24 1.11 6.48 4.35
C SER A 24 0.67 5.05 4.63
N LEU A 25 1.35 4.08 4.04
CA LEU A 25 1.23 2.67 4.36
C LEU A 25 2.60 2.13 4.76
N GLU A 26 2.63 1.32 5.81
CA GLU A 26 3.82 0.69 6.35
C GLU A 26 3.60 -0.81 6.53
N VAL A 27 4.58 -1.59 6.10
CA VAL A 27 4.73 -3.02 6.43
C VAL A 27 6.11 -3.25 7.01
N GLY A 28 6.21 -4.00 8.09
CA GLY A 28 7.48 -4.19 8.77
C GLY A 28 7.46 -5.26 9.83
N GLY A 29 8.65 -5.60 10.30
CA GLY A 29 8.92 -6.62 11.31
C GLY A 29 10.43 -6.80 11.47
N ASN A 30 10.88 -7.35 12.61
CA ASN A 30 12.30 -7.62 12.88
C ASN A 30 13.22 -6.39 12.69
N GLY A 31 12.77 -5.20 13.12
CA GLY A 31 13.53 -3.95 13.01
C GLY A 31 13.66 -3.39 11.59
N ARG A 32 12.98 -3.96 10.61
CA ARG A 32 12.94 -3.48 9.21
C ARG A 32 11.52 -3.09 8.84
N LYS A 33 11.38 -2.07 7.98
CA LYS A 33 10.08 -1.66 7.45
C LYS A 33 10.19 -1.07 6.05
N LEU A 34 9.09 -1.18 5.31
CA LEU A 34 8.85 -0.51 4.05
C LEU A 34 7.69 0.47 4.25
N ILE A 35 7.87 1.70 3.79
CA ILE A 35 6.87 2.76 3.88
C ILE A 35 6.61 3.27 2.47
N TRP A 36 5.33 3.45 2.14
CA TRP A 36 4.85 4.18 0.96
C TRP A 36 4.10 5.41 1.42
N GLN A 37 4.25 6.52 0.71
CA GLN A 37 3.47 7.74 0.92
C GLN A 37 2.99 8.27 -0.43
N GLY A 38 1.78 8.83 -0.45
CA GLY A 38 1.25 9.44 -1.66
C GLY A 38 -0.15 10.02 -1.46
N VAL A 39 -0.71 10.50 -2.57
CA VAL A 39 -2.09 10.98 -2.66
C VAL A 39 -3.00 9.79 -2.98
N PRO A 40 -4.13 9.59 -2.27
CA PRO A 40 -5.03 8.50 -2.59
C PRO A 40 -5.68 8.71 -3.96
N ARG A 41 -5.79 7.65 -4.76
CA ARG A 41 -6.50 7.70 -6.06
C ARG A 41 -8.01 7.72 -5.85
N SER A 42 -8.75 8.44 -6.68
CA SER A 42 -10.22 8.40 -6.66
C SER A 42 -10.78 6.98 -6.83
N ILE A 43 -11.92 6.70 -6.21
CA ILE A 43 -12.70 5.49 -6.50
C ILE A 43 -13.30 5.46 -7.91
N ARG A 44 -13.32 6.61 -8.60
CA ARG A 44 -13.75 6.71 -10.01
C ARG A 44 -12.67 6.20 -10.97
N ASP A 45 -11.40 6.18 -10.57
CA ASP A 45 -10.31 5.60 -11.38
C ASP A 45 -10.21 4.08 -11.17
N SER A 46 -9.82 3.31 -12.18
CA SER A 46 -9.78 1.84 -12.08
C SER A 46 -8.63 1.35 -11.18
N HIS A 47 -8.91 0.43 -10.26
CA HIS A 47 -7.86 -0.22 -9.45
C HIS A 47 -6.79 -0.93 -10.32
N ARG A 48 -7.12 -1.30 -11.56
CA ARG A 48 -6.15 -1.86 -12.51
C ARG A 48 -5.07 -0.85 -12.88
N LYS A 49 -5.44 0.41 -13.10
CA LYS A 49 -4.46 1.47 -13.39
C LYS A 49 -3.49 1.69 -12.22
N VAL A 50 -3.99 1.64 -10.98
CA VAL A 50 -3.13 1.74 -9.78
C VAL A 50 -2.11 0.59 -9.76
N ARG A 51 -2.58 -0.65 -9.99
CA ARG A 51 -1.72 -1.83 -10.10
C ARG A 51 -0.69 -1.70 -11.23
N ASP A 52 -1.13 -1.31 -12.43
CA ASP A 52 -0.30 -1.32 -13.64
C ASP A 52 0.70 -0.16 -13.67
N SER A 53 0.41 0.94 -12.96
CA SER A 53 1.33 2.08 -12.77
C SER A 53 2.22 1.96 -11.52
N PHE A 54 2.11 0.86 -10.76
CA PHE A 54 2.89 0.63 -9.55
C PHE A 54 2.72 1.74 -8.48
N ASP A 55 1.55 2.38 -8.45
CA ASP A 55 1.25 3.51 -7.57
C ASP A 55 0.71 3.03 -6.21
N GLY A 56 1.61 2.45 -5.41
CA GLY A 56 1.28 1.91 -4.10
C GLY A 56 2.45 1.21 -3.41
N LEU A 57 2.20 0.74 -2.19
CA LEU A 57 3.17 -0.05 -1.44
C LEU A 57 3.32 -1.43 -2.07
N ILE A 58 4.44 -1.65 -2.77
CA ILE A 58 4.75 -2.94 -3.42
C ILE A 58 5.68 -3.75 -2.53
N ILE A 59 5.35 -5.03 -2.39
CA ILE A 59 6.17 -5.99 -1.65
C ILE A 59 6.24 -7.32 -2.39
N GLN A 60 7.46 -7.81 -2.60
CA GLN A 60 7.68 -9.14 -3.15
C GLN A 60 7.25 -10.23 -2.16
N ARG A 61 6.71 -11.35 -2.66
CA ARG A 61 6.22 -12.44 -1.80
C ARG A 61 7.21 -12.89 -0.73
N ASN A 62 8.49 -13.03 -1.07
CA ASN A 62 9.51 -13.47 -0.09
C ASN A 62 9.67 -12.47 1.07
N MET A 63 9.58 -11.17 0.78
CA MET A 63 9.63 -10.12 1.80
C MET A 63 8.35 -10.11 2.64
N ALA A 64 7.19 -10.32 2.00
CA ALA A 64 5.91 -10.38 2.70
C ALA A 64 5.83 -11.58 3.66
N LEU A 65 6.37 -12.73 3.26
CA LEU A 65 6.51 -13.91 4.12
C LEU A 65 7.53 -13.68 5.25
N PHE A 66 8.62 -12.95 4.99
CA PHE A 66 9.57 -12.55 6.04
C PHE A 66 8.90 -11.68 7.11
N PHE A 67 8.12 -10.68 6.72
CA PHE A 67 7.38 -9.83 7.68
C PHE A 67 6.19 -10.52 8.34
N SER A 68 5.75 -11.68 7.85
CA SER A 68 4.67 -12.45 8.48
C SER A 68 5.13 -13.21 9.74
N GLY A 69 6.43 -13.26 10.05
CA GLY A 69 6.97 -13.75 11.34
C GLY A 69 6.85 -15.27 11.62
N GLY A 70 6.20 -16.04 10.74
CA GLY A 70 5.99 -17.49 10.87
C GLY A 70 6.95 -18.36 10.05
N ASP A 71 6.52 -19.59 9.73
CA ASP A 71 7.27 -20.61 8.97
C ASP A 71 7.42 -20.30 7.45
N ARG A 72 7.09 -19.07 7.04
CA ARG A 72 7.05 -18.59 5.66
C ARG A 72 6.09 -19.37 4.74
N LYS A 73 5.11 -20.10 5.28
CA LYS A 73 4.07 -20.76 4.47
C LYS A 73 2.77 -19.95 4.42
N GLU A 74 2.40 -19.33 5.54
CA GLU A 74 1.21 -18.47 5.62
C GLU A 74 1.56 -16.99 5.48
N LEU A 75 0.77 -16.26 4.68
CA LEU A 75 0.87 -14.82 4.54
C LEU A 75 -0.01 -14.14 5.59
N LYS A 76 0.59 -13.67 6.69
CA LYS A 76 -0.06 -12.91 7.77
C LYS A 76 0.53 -11.51 7.86
N LEU A 77 0.47 -10.78 6.74
CA LEU A 77 1.07 -9.46 6.63
C LEU A 77 0.16 -8.41 7.29
N ARG A 78 0.69 -7.70 8.30
CA ARG A 78 0.04 -6.52 8.87
C ARG A 78 0.47 -5.28 8.10
N VAL A 79 -0.52 -4.59 7.51
CA VAL A 79 -0.34 -3.26 6.94
C VAL A 79 -0.87 -2.24 7.95
N THR A 80 -0.07 -1.23 8.25
CA THR A 80 -0.50 -0.08 9.08
C THR A 80 -0.42 1.18 8.24
N GLY A 81 -1.17 2.21 8.60
CA GLY A 81 -1.14 3.44 7.83
C GLY A 81 -1.77 4.61 8.55
N ARG A 82 -1.57 5.79 7.98
CA ARG A 82 -2.13 7.06 8.43
C ARG A 82 -2.69 7.78 7.22
N ILE A 83 -3.82 8.47 7.40
CA ILE A 83 -4.38 9.41 6.43
C ILE A 83 -4.50 10.78 7.10
N TRP A 84 -4.26 11.85 6.35
CA TRP A 84 -4.43 13.22 6.81
C TRP A 84 -4.83 14.13 5.65
N LYS A 85 -5.43 15.27 5.98
CA LYS A 85 -5.75 16.33 5.02
C LYS A 85 -4.57 17.29 4.96
N GLU A 86 -4.14 17.66 3.75
CA GLU A 86 -3.13 18.69 3.53
C GLU A 86 -3.75 20.07 3.82
N GLN A 87 -2.93 20.98 4.38
CA GLN A 87 -3.35 22.33 4.77
C GLN A 87 -3.44 23.29 3.57
#